data_AF-A0A9P4QDV2-F1
#
_entry.id   AF-A0A9P4QDV2-F1
#
_cell.length_a   1.000
_cell.length_b   1.000
_cell.length_c   1.000
_cell.angle_alpha   90.00
_cell.angle_beta   90.00
_cell.angle_gamma   90.00
#
_symmetry.space_group_name_H-M   'P 1'
#
loop_
_entity.id
_entity.type
_entity.pdbx_description
1 polymer ?
#
loop_
_entity_poly.entity_id
_entity_poly.type
_entity_poly.pdbx_seq_one_letter_code
_entity_poly.pdbx_strand_id
1 'polypeptide(L)'
;MRQRKARFPGEDTQPISKKELRGWYSYCVAAEVFAVSGVGSFLPVTLEQLARERGVLRSDGETSCINIPTRNLQERENAPCVIQLFGSTINTSSFALYTFSVAVFVQVLTLISISAIADHGNNRKRLLLTLSFTGATACMLFLVVSPGIYLVGSGLVIVSVTCLGTTFALLNSYLPLIVSNHLSVLVTDNETLQLHSINPEQDFGNDEEEYDLSENEDSHDRLHSRFRGSQKSMSQALKLSSKISSKGVGIGYAAAVLVQVLSIAILVTFSKVSPRHSKTTVPVRIVLFLVGTWWAAFTVPTALWLRHRPGPPLPIDMTSRRAQGWTLWISYIVFAWHSLWKTIKMATQLRQLFTFLVAWFLLSDAIATVSGAAILFAKTELQMKTEALAGLSITATISGIVGAYSWPVVGRMLGLQSKYVIVLCISLFEMIPLYGLLGFVPVVKSWGFGGLQQQWEIFPLGFILGFVMGGLNTYCRSVFGVLIPPNKEAAFFALYAVTDKGSSVIGPAIVGRIVDGTGSIRVAFWFLAVLILLPIPLIWLIDVQKGEHEALAMSANCYSSFIEDDLARDSSSDRRHSEEQCFLERAN
;
A
#
# COMPACT_ATOMS: atom_id res chain seq x y z
N MET A 1 -16.97 21.84 -26.27
CA MET A 1 -16.00 20.91 -25.67
C MET A 1 -16.40 19.49 -26.04
N ARG A 2 -15.61 18.79 -26.87
CA ARG A 2 -15.89 17.39 -27.23
C ARG A 2 -15.54 16.51 -26.04
N GLN A 3 -16.48 15.67 -25.59
CA GLN A 3 -16.23 14.61 -24.62
C GLN A 3 -15.27 13.59 -25.24
N ARG A 4 -14.38 13.02 -24.42
CA ARG A 4 -13.51 11.92 -24.87
C ARG A 4 -14.38 10.78 -25.39
N LYS A 5 -13.96 10.14 -26.48
CA LYS A 5 -14.65 8.96 -27.01
C LYS A 5 -14.62 7.84 -25.95
N ALA A 6 -15.78 7.24 -25.70
CA ALA A 6 -15.89 6.09 -24.81
C ALA A 6 -15.12 4.89 -25.38
N ARG A 7 -14.36 4.19 -24.53
CA ARG A 7 -13.61 2.96 -24.82
C ARG A 7 -14.53 1.75 -24.92
N PHE A 8 -15.64 1.76 -24.19
CA PHE A 8 -16.63 0.69 -24.19
C PHE A 8 -18.05 1.26 -24.00
N PRO A 9 -19.09 0.51 -24.38
CA PRO A 9 -20.48 0.96 -24.22
C PRO A 9 -20.80 1.23 -22.74
N GLY A 10 -21.27 2.43 -22.43
CA GLY A 10 -21.64 2.82 -21.06
C GLY A 10 -20.50 3.41 -20.20
N GLU A 11 -19.30 3.64 -20.76
CA GLU A 11 -18.25 4.38 -20.05
C GLU A 11 -18.69 5.83 -19.76
N ASP A 12 -18.58 6.26 -18.50
CA ASP A 12 -18.85 7.65 -18.11
C ASP A 12 -17.61 8.53 -18.37
N THR A 13 -17.63 9.26 -19.48
CA THR A 13 -16.58 10.21 -19.91
C THR A 13 -16.83 11.65 -19.46
N GLN A 14 -17.79 11.88 -18.55
CA GLN A 14 -18.06 13.23 -18.06
C GLN A 14 -16.87 13.79 -17.26
N PRO A 15 -16.57 15.10 -17.42
CA PRO A 15 -15.50 15.74 -16.68
C PRO A 15 -15.79 15.71 -15.17
N ILE A 16 -14.73 15.64 -14.39
CA ILE A 16 -14.84 15.47 -12.94
C ILE A 16 -15.36 16.71 -12.26
N SER A 17 -16.35 16.50 -11.40
CA SER A 17 -16.87 17.55 -10.54
C SER A 17 -15.97 17.78 -9.32
N LYS A 18 -15.88 19.04 -8.86
CA LYS A 18 -15.29 19.38 -7.55
C LYS A 18 -15.93 18.58 -6.40
N LYS A 19 -17.20 18.19 -6.54
CA LYS A 19 -17.90 17.35 -5.54
C LYS A 19 -17.34 15.93 -5.52
N GLU A 20 -17.13 15.33 -6.69
CA GLU A 20 -16.56 13.98 -6.83
C GLU A 20 -15.14 13.91 -6.27
N LEU A 21 -14.31 14.90 -6.59
CA LEU A 21 -12.95 15.00 -6.06
C LEU A 21 -12.93 15.16 -4.54
N ARG A 22 -13.86 15.93 -3.95
CA ARG A 22 -14.03 16.01 -2.49
C ARG A 22 -14.47 14.67 -1.89
N GLY A 23 -15.29 13.90 -2.59
CA GLY A 23 -15.66 12.54 -2.18
C GLY A 23 -14.43 11.63 -2.08
N TRP A 24 -13.53 11.68 -3.07
CA TRP A 24 -12.28 10.92 -3.04
C TRP A 24 -11.35 11.36 -1.88
N TYR A 25 -11.19 12.66 -1.65
CA TYR A 25 -10.41 13.17 -0.52
C TYR A 25 -11.03 12.82 0.84
N SER A 26 -12.36 12.82 0.96
CA SER A 26 -13.05 12.42 2.19
C SER A 26 -12.70 10.99 2.58
N TYR A 27 -12.54 10.10 1.60
CA TYR A 27 -12.15 8.73 1.89
C TYR A 27 -10.70 8.62 2.38
N CYS A 28 -9.77 9.43 1.85
CA CYS A 28 -8.40 9.50 2.36
C CYS A 28 -8.40 9.90 3.86
N VAL A 29 -9.22 10.89 4.23
CA VAL A 29 -9.42 11.29 5.64
C VAL A 29 -10.00 10.17 6.50
N ALA A 30 -10.82 9.30 5.92
CA ALA A 30 -11.43 8.19 6.63
C ALA A 30 -10.42 7.04 6.88
N ALA A 31 -9.78 6.57 5.82
CA ALA A 31 -8.94 5.38 5.84
C ALA A 31 -7.56 5.61 6.50
N GLU A 32 -6.93 6.77 6.26
CA GLU A 32 -5.60 7.07 6.82
C GLU A 32 -5.63 7.16 8.35
N VAL A 33 -6.73 7.64 8.94
CA VAL A 33 -6.89 7.67 10.39
C VAL A 33 -6.87 6.27 11.00
N PHE A 34 -7.54 5.30 10.37
CA PHE A 34 -7.51 3.92 10.84
C PHE A 34 -6.16 3.24 10.57
N ALA A 35 -5.51 3.55 9.44
CA ALA A 35 -4.18 3.04 9.12
C ALA A 35 -3.12 3.48 10.16
N VAL A 36 -3.07 4.77 10.48
CA VAL A 36 -2.07 5.34 11.39
C VAL A 36 -2.46 5.09 12.85
N SER A 37 -3.66 5.49 13.29
CA SER A 37 -4.04 5.38 14.70
C SER A 37 -4.43 3.95 15.09
N GLY A 38 -5.19 3.26 14.25
CA GLY A 38 -5.66 1.91 14.52
C GLY A 38 -4.54 0.90 14.36
N VAL A 39 -4.18 0.59 13.11
CA VAL A 39 -3.19 -0.42 12.75
C VAL A 39 -1.78 -0.05 13.23
N GLY A 40 -1.37 1.20 12.99
CA GLY A 40 -0.04 1.70 13.34
C GLY A 40 0.14 2.14 14.79
N SER A 41 -0.80 1.93 15.70
CA SER A 41 -0.60 2.25 17.12
C SER A 41 -1.41 1.39 18.08
N PHE A 42 -2.74 1.53 18.07
CA PHE A 42 -3.55 1.03 19.18
C PHE A 42 -3.92 -0.45 19.05
N LEU A 43 -4.07 -1.00 17.84
CA LEU A 43 -4.43 -2.41 17.66
C LEU A 43 -3.35 -3.40 18.13
N PRO A 44 -2.05 -3.26 17.77
CA PRO A 44 -1.00 -4.14 18.29
C PRO A 44 -0.93 -4.12 19.81
N VAL A 45 -1.01 -2.92 20.40
CA VAL A 45 -0.98 -2.73 21.85
C VAL A 45 -2.20 -3.35 22.52
N THR A 46 -3.40 -3.17 21.95
CA THR A 46 -4.63 -3.74 22.50
C THR A 46 -4.61 -5.26 22.47
N LEU A 47 -4.15 -5.87 21.37
CA LEU A 47 -4.03 -7.33 21.28
C LEU A 47 -3.02 -7.88 22.29
N GLU A 48 -1.85 -7.25 22.39
CA GLU A 48 -0.83 -7.64 23.37
C GLU A 48 -1.37 -7.54 24.80
N GLN A 49 -2.04 -6.44 25.14
CA GLN A 49 -2.61 -6.24 26.47
C GLN A 49 -3.75 -7.22 26.78
N LEU A 50 -4.67 -7.46 25.85
CA LEU A 50 -5.75 -8.43 26.03
C LEU A 50 -5.20 -9.84 26.27
N ALA A 51 -4.15 -10.23 25.53
CA ALA A 51 -3.45 -11.49 25.73
C ALA A 51 -2.72 -11.53 27.07
N ARG A 52 -2.00 -10.46 27.44
CA ARG A 52 -1.29 -10.33 28.72
C ARG A 52 -2.23 -10.40 29.92
N GLU A 53 -3.44 -9.83 29.80
CA GLU A 53 -4.43 -9.86 30.88
C GLU A 53 -4.95 -11.29 31.17
N ARG A 54 -4.83 -12.21 30.21
CA ARG A 54 -5.10 -13.65 30.40
C ARG A 54 -3.84 -14.51 30.50
N GLY A 55 -2.67 -13.91 30.30
CA GLY A 55 -1.39 -14.59 30.27
C GLY A 55 -0.86 -14.95 31.65
N VAL A 56 0.01 -15.94 31.64
CA VAL A 56 0.78 -16.41 32.79
C VAL A 56 2.26 -16.15 32.55
N LEU A 57 3.03 -16.07 33.63
CA LEU A 57 4.48 -15.95 33.56
C LEU A 57 5.09 -17.17 32.89
N ARG A 58 6.06 -16.95 31.98
CA ARG A 58 6.77 -18.03 31.30
C ARG A 58 7.59 -18.91 32.25
N SER A 59 8.04 -18.38 33.39
CA SER A 59 8.87 -19.11 34.35
C SER A 59 8.12 -20.26 35.02
N ASP A 60 6.88 -19.98 35.45
CA ASP A 60 6.13 -20.89 36.33
C ASP A 60 4.89 -21.45 35.65
N GLY A 61 4.40 -20.83 34.57
CA GLY A 61 3.21 -21.28 33.84
C GLY A 61 1.88 -21.13 34.58
N GLU A 62 1.89 -20.68 35.84
CA GLU A 62 0.67 -20.57 36.68
C GLU A 62 0.39 -19.13 37.14
N THR A 63 1.44 -18.36 37.45
CA THR A 63 1.30 -17.00 37.99
C THR A 63 0.75 -16.03 36.94
N SER A 64 -0.36 -15.35 37.24
CA SER A 64 -0.94 -14.35 36.34
C SER A 64 0.00 -13.17 36.11
N CYS A 65 0.14 -12.76 34.84
CA CYS A 65 0.94 -11.60 34.45
C CYS A 65 0.46 -10.26 35.02
N ILE A 66 -0.80 -10.17 35.47
CA ILE A 66 -1.31 -8.95 36.10
C ILE A 66 -1.03 -8.96 37.61
N ASN A 67 -1.07 -10.13 38.27
CA ASN A 67 -1.09 -10.27 39.73
C ASN A 67 0.20 -10.87 40.31
N ILE A 68 1.36 -10.40 39.85
CA ILE A 68 2.64 -10.90 40.31
C ILE A 68 2.89 -10.38 41.76
N PRO A 69 3.14 -11.27 42.75
CA PRO A 69 3.27 -10.91 44.17
C PRO A 69 4.61 -10.21 44.54
N THR A 70 5.44 -9.82 43.58
CA THR A 70 6.79 -9.28 43.82
C THR A 70 6.78 -7.85 44.37
N ARG A 71 7.66 -7.58 45.35
CA ARG A 71 7.95 -6.23 45.87
C ARG A 71 8.63 -5.32 44.84
N ASN A 72 9.31 -5.88 43.84
CA ASN A 72 9.92 -5.13 42.74
C ASN A 72 8.95 -4.99 41.56
N LEU A 73 8.33 -3.81 41.44
CA LEU A 73 7.49 -3.42 40.30
C LEU A 73 8.19 -3.53 38.94
N GLN A 74 9.53 -3.43 38.91
CA GLN A 74 10.31 -3.41 37.69
C GLN A 74 10.62 -4.82 37.13
N GLU A 75 10.88 -5.81 37.99
CA GLU A 75 10.99 -7.23 37.57
C GLU A 75 9.63 -7.78 37.13
N ARG A 76 8.54 -7.26 37.72
CA ARG A 76 7.15 -7.58 37.39
C ARG A 76 6.74 -7.19 35.97
N GLU A 77 7.24 -6.07 35.44
CA GLU A 77 6.89 -5.60 34.10
C GLU A 77 7.73 -6.22 32.97
N ASN A 78 8.96 -6.63 33.29
CA ASN A 78 9.93 -7.20 32.35
C ASN A 78 9.78 -8.72 32.14
N ALA A 79 8.96 -9.40 32.94
CA ALA A 79 8.83 -10.84 32.85
C ALA A 79 8.03 -11.24 31.58
N PRO A 80 8.55 -12.17 30.76
CA PRO A 80 7.88 -12.59 29.53
C PRO A 80 6.58 -13.33 29.85
N CYS A 81 5.50 -12.85 29.25
CA CYS A 81 4.15 -13.39 29.41
C CYS A 81 3.79 -14.32 28.27
N VAL A 82 3.18 -15.46 28.61
CA VAL A 82 2.73 -16.45 27.64
C VAL A 82 1.25 -16.75 27.81
N ILE A 83 0.61 -17.08 26.70
CA ILE A 83 -0.75 -17.61 26.63
C ILE A 83 -0.70 -19.03 26.08
N GLN A 84 -1.67 -19.87 26.46
CA GLN A 84 -1.85 -21.17 25.86
C GLN A 84 -2.87 -21.08 24.73
N LEU A 85 -2.44 -21.44 23.52
CA LEU A 85 -3.26 -21.46 22.31
C LEU A 85 -3.13 -22.83 21.65
N PHE A 86 -4.23 -23.57 21.52
CA PHE A 86 -4.25 -24.91 20.89
C PHE A 86 -3.18 -25.88 21.43
N GLY A 87 -2.91 -25.83 22.74
CA GLY A 87 -1.90 -26.66 23.40
C GLY A 87 -0.45 -26.19 23.25
N SER A 88 -0.19 -25.08 22.54
CA SER A 88 1.13 -24.46 22.43
C SER A 88 1.22 -23.18 23.25
N THR A 89 2.37 -22.94 23.89
CA THR A 89 2.65 -21.69 24.63
C THR A 89 3.19 -20.63 23.67
N ILE A 90 2.50 -19.49 23.58
CA ILE A 90 2.86 -18.38 22.69
C ILE A 90 3.06 -17.12 23.52
N ASN A 91 4.08 -16.31 23.21
CA ASN A 91 4.31 -15.04 23.89
C ASN A 91 3.21 -14.01 23.50
N THR A 92 2.79 -13.16 24.43
CA THR A 92 1.74 -12.15 24.18
C THR A 92 2.10 -11.19 23.05
N SER A 93 3.38 -10.90 22.88
CA SER A 93 3.89 -10.06 21.78
C SER A 93 3.81 -10.80 20.44
N SER A 94 4.20 -12.07 20.42
CA SER A 94 4.12 -12.93 19.24
C SER A 94 2.68 -13.13 18.80
N PHE A 95 1.73 -13.25 19.75
CA PHE A 95 0.31 -13.34 19.45
C PHE A 95 -0.19 -12.15 18.61
N ALA A 96 0.21 -10.93 18.97
CA ALA A 96 -0.12 -9.74 18.19
C ALA A 96 0.52 -9.81 16.79
N LEU A 97 1.81 -10.14 16.70
CA LEU A 97 2.54 -10.24 15.43
C LEU A 97 1.96 -11.30 14.48
N TYR A 98 1.63 -12.49 14.99
CA TYR A 98 0.98 -13.55 14.23
C TYR A 98 -0.42 -13.13 13.77
N THR A 99 -1.19 -12.46 14.63
CA THR A 99 -2.51 -11.95 14.24
C THR A 99 -2.40 -10.99 13.05
N PHE A 100 -1.42 -10.07 13.07
CA PHE A 100 -1.18 -9.17 11.94
C PHE A 100 -0.68 -9.89 10.69
N SER A 101 0.21 -10.87 10.83
CA SER A 101 0.66 -11.70 9.71
C SER A 101 -0.53 -12.42 9.04
N VAL A 102 -1.39 -13.05 9.82
CA VAL A 102 -2.62 -13.71 9.32
C VAL A 102 -3.57 -12.68 8.70
N ALA A 103 -3.73 -11.50 9.31
CA ALA A 103 -4.57 -10.43 8.78
C ALA A 103 -4.11 -9.96 7.40
N VAL A 104 -2.81 -9.75 7.23
CA VAL A 104 -2.22 -9.35 5.94
C VAL A 104 -2.32 -10.49 4.92
N PHE A 105 -2.14 -11.74 5.33
CA PHE A 105 -2.30 -12.89 4.44
C PHE A 105 -3.74 -12.97 3.88
N VAL A 106 -4.74 -12.87 4.77
CA VAL A 106 -6.16 -12.82 4.39
C VAL A 106 -6.45 -11.59 3.53
N GLN A 107 -5.85 -10.45 3.84
CA GLN A 107 -5.96 -9.22 3.05
C GLN A 107 -5.52 -9.42 1.60
N VAL A 108 -4.38 -10.09 1.37
CA VAL A 108 -3.83 -10.33 0.03
C VAL A 108 -4.74 -11.27 -0.77
N LEU A 109 -5.19 -12.36 -0.15
CA LEU A 109 -6.16 -13.27 -0.78
C LEU A 109 -7.46 -12.56 -1.15
N THR A 110 -7.95 -11.69 -0.27
CA THR A 110 -9.17 -10.91 -0.50
C THR A 110 -8.98 -9.90 -1.63
N LEU A 111 -7.85 -9.18 -1.64
CA LEU A 111 -7.52 -8.19 -2.67
C LEU A 111 -7.46 -8.84 -4.05
N ILE A 112 -6.74 -9.96 -4.20
CA ILE A 112 -6.65 -10.67 -5.48
C ILE A 112 -8.04 -11.17 -5.89
N SER A 113 -8.81 -11.77 -4.98
CA SER A 113 -10.15 -12.32 -5.27
C SER A 113 -11.15 -11.28 -5.78
N ILE A 114 -11.10 -10.07 -5.21
CA ILE A 114 -12.10 -9.03 -5.46
C ILE A 114 -11.65 -8.05 -6.57
N SER A 115 -10.35 -8.00 -6.90
CA SER A 115 -9.78 -7.08 -7.90
C SER A 115 -10.52 -7.09 -9.24
N ALA A 116 -10.72 -8.26 -9.84
CA ALA A 116 -11.43 -8.36 -11.11
C ALA A 116 -12.92 -7.96 -11.00
N ILE A 117 -13.57 -8.27 -9.87
CA ILE A 117 -14.96 -7.88 -9.62
C ILE A 117 -15.08 -6.35 -9.55
N ALA A 118 -14.10 -5.70 -8.93
CA ALA A 118 -14.06 -4.25 -8.80
C ALA A 118 -13.85 -3.53 -10.14
N ASP A 119 -13.13 -4.14 -11.07
CA ASP A 119 -12.87 -3.54 -12.37
C ASP A 119 -14.02 -3.64 -13.37
N HIS A 120 -15.08 -4.41 -13.05
CA HIS A 120 -16.20 -4.60 -13.95
C HIS A 120 -17.52 -4.05 -13.40
N GLY A 121 -18.32 -3.50 -14.32
CA GLY A 121 -19.65 -2.96 -14.00
C GLY A 121 -19.61 -1.88 -12.92
N ASN A 122 -20.63 -1.84 -12.07
CA ASN A 122 -20.78 -0.81 -11.03
C ASN A 122 -20.25 -1.22 -9.64
N ASN A 123 -19.40 -2.25 -9.59
CA ASN A 123 -19.05 -2.91 -8.33
C ASN A 123 -17.98 -2.17 -7.54
N ARG A 124 -17.09 -1.40 -8.19
CA ARG A 124 -15.97 -0.69 -7.52
C ARG A 124 -16.44 0.14 -6.31
N LYS A 125 -17.40 1.04 -6.54
CA LYS A 125 -17.92 1.91 -5.47
C LYS A 125 -18.64 1.10 -4.40
N ARG A 126 -19.45 0.11 -4.81
CA ARG A 126 -20.21 -0.73 -3.89
C ARG A 126 -19.27 -1.49 -2.96
N LEU A 127 -18.24 -2.14 -3.50
CA LEU A 127 -17.22 -2.87 -2.73
C LEU A 127 -16.42 -1.95 -1.81
N LEU A 128 -16.02 -0.77 -2.31
CA LEU A 128 -15.34 0.24 -1.49
C LEU A 128 -16.17 0.58 -0.25
N LEU A 129 -17.46 0.87 -0.44
CA LEU A 129 -18.35 1.26 0.66
C LEU A 129 -18.66 0.09 1.61
N THR A 130 -19.00 -1.09 1.08
CA THR A 130 -19.32 -2.25 1.93
C THR A 130 -18.14 -2.64 2.79
N LEU A 131 -16.93 -2.74 2.23
CA LEU A 131 -15.74 -3.10 2.97
C LEU A 131 -15.36 -2.02 3.99
N SER A 132 -15.56 -0.73 3.66
CA SER A 132 -15.28 0.36 4.59
C SER A 132 -16.19 0.33 5.81
N PHE A 133 -17.50 0.14 5.61
CA PHE A 133 -18.44 0.01 6.73
C PHE A 133 -18.19 -1.27 7.53
N THR A 134 -17.93 -2.41 6.88
CA THR A 134 -17.57 -3.65 7.58
C THR A 134 -16.31 -3.49 8.44
N GLY A 135 -15.25 -2.89 7.90
CA GLY A 135 -14.01 -2.64 8.63
C GLY A 135 -14.20 -1.65 9.79
N ALA A 136 -14.95 -0.56 9.57
CA ALA A 136 -15.27 0.41 10.60
C ALA A 136 -16.11 -0.20 11.74
N THR A 137 -17.11 -1.03 11.40
CA THR A 137 -17.91 -1.77 12.38
C THR A 137 -17.05 -2.76 13.16
N ALA A 138 -16.15 -3.51 12.50
CA ALA A 138 -15.23 -4.42 13.19
C ALA A 138 -14.33 -3.67 14.18
N CYS A 139 -13.85 -2.48 13.81
CA CYS A 139 -13.09 -1.60 14.69
C CYS A 139 -13.94 -1.11 15.89
N MET A 140 -15.19 -0.68 15.66
CA MET A 140 -16.09 -0.24 16.73
C MET A 140 -16.45 -1.37 17.72
N LEU A 141 -16.55 -2.62 17.24
CA LEU A 141 -16.84 -3.79 18.07
C LEU A 141 -15.73 -4.11 19.09
N PHE A 142 -14.53 -3.52 18.98
CA PHE A 142 -13.51 -3.64 20.04
C PHE A 142 -13.98 -3.13 21.40
N LEU A 143 -15.00 -2.26 21.44
CA LEU A 143 -15.56 -1.74 22.68
C LEU A 143 -16.07 -2.86 23.61
N VAL A 144 -16.63 -3.93 23.04
CA VAL A 144 -17.20 -5.06 23.81
C VAL A 144 -16.22 -6.21 24.04
N VAL A 145 -15.05 -6.18 23.41
CA VAL A 145 -14.05 -7.26 23.52
C VAL A 145 -13.46 -7.23 24.93
N SER A 146 -13.78 -8.21 25.76
CA SER A 146 -13.16 -8.39 27.07
C SER A 146 -11.92 -9.30 26.97
N PRO A 147 -11.05 -9.34 28.00
CA PRO A 147 -9.88 -10.21 27.99
C PRO A 147 -10.25 -11.69 27.86
N GLY A 148 -11.46 -12.09 28.29
CA GLY A 148 -11.93 -13.47 28.15
C GLY A 148 -12.19 -13.92 26.72
N ILE A 149 -12.38 -12.98 25.80
CA ILE A 149 -12.66 -13.24 24.38
C ILE A 149 -11.59 -12.60 23.48
N TYR A 150 -10.34 -12.58 23.93
CA TYR A 150 -9.23 -11.96 23.20
C TYR A 150 -9.06 -12.51 21.76
N LEU A 151 -9.42 -13.78 21.50
CA LEU A 151 -9.45 -14.38 20.16
C LEU A 151 -10.48 -13.73 19.22
N VAL A 152 -11.62 -13.29 19.75
CA VAL A 152 -12.59 -12.48 18.98
C VAL A 152 -11.95 -11.16 18.60
N GLY A 153 -11.15 -10.57 19.50
CA GLY A 153 -10.31 -9.41 19.20
C GLY A 153 -9.40 -9.64 17.99
N SER A 154 -8.69 -10.76 17.93
CA SER A 154 -7.87 -11.11 16.76
C SER A 154 -8.70 -11.25 15.48
N GLY A 155 -9.87 -11.87 15.55
CA GLY A 155 -10.80 -11.94 14.41
C GLY A 155 -11.22 -10.57 13.89
N LEU A 156 -11.53 -9.63 14.79
CA LEU A 156 -11.86 -8.25 14.43
C LEU A 156 -10.67 -7.49 13.81
N VAL A 157 -9.43 -7.73 14.27
CA VAL A 157 -8.23 -7.20 13.61
C VAL A 157 -8.10 -7.74 12.20
N ILE A 158 -8.24 -9.05 12.01
CA ILE A 158 -8.15 -9.68 10.69
C ILE A 158 -9.15 -9.06 9.73
N VAL A 159 -10.41 -8.91 10.14
CA VAL A 159 -11.47 -8.29 9.33
C VAL A 159 -11.15 -6.81 9.03
N SER A 160 -10.84 -6.01 10.06
CA SER A 160 -10.63 -4.57 9.88
C SER A 160 -9.40 -4.23 9.04
N VAL A 161 -8.27 -4.94 9.24
CA VAL A 161 -7.04 -4.81 8.43
C VAL A 161 -7.29 -5.26 6.99
N THR A 162 -7.97 -6.40 6.78
CA THR A 162 -8.33 -6.89 5.45
C THR A 162 -9.18 -5.87 4.69
N CYS A 163 -10.21 -5.33 5.35
CA CYS A 163 -11.05 -4.28 4.80
C CYS A 163 -10.25 -3.03 4.44
N LEU A 164 -9.38 -2.55 5.33
CA LEU A 164 -8.55 -1.37 5.10
C LEU A 164 -7.64 -1.55 3.87
N GLY A 165 -6.92 -2.67 3.78
CA GLY A 165 -6.01 -2.91 2.66
C GLY A 165 -6.73 -3.02 1.32
N THR A 166 -7.89 -3.70 1.32
CA THR A 166 -8.70 -3.85 0.10
C THR A 166 -9.30 -2.50 -0.32
N THR A 167 -9.77 -1.68 0.63
CA THR A 167 -10.34 -0.38 0.30
C THR A 167 -9.30 0.63 -0.17
N PHE A 168 -8.06 0.59 0.33
CA PHE A 168 -6.96 1.37 -0.23
C PHE A 168 -6.66 1.01 -1.68
N ALA A 169 -6.64 -0.29 -2.01
CA ALA A 169 -6.46 -0.73 -3.39
C ALA A 169 -7.59 -0.22 -4.30
N LEU A 170 -8.84 -0.34 -3.85
CA LEU A 170 -10.01 0.18 -4.57
C LEU A 170 -9.97 1.71 -4.74
N LEU A 171 -9.56 2.45 -3.70
CA LEU A 171 -9.42 3.91 -3.76
C LEU A 171 -8.35 4.32 -4.78
N ASN A 172 -7.21 3.63 -4.79
CA ASN A 172 -6.11 3.89 -5.72
C ASN A 172 -6.52 3.61 -7.16
N SER A 173 -7.41 2.63 -7.40
CA SER A 173 -7.95 2.35 -8.74
C SER A 173 -8.82 3.49 -9.31
N TYR A 174 -9.35 4.38 -8.46
CA TYR A 174 -10.06 5.59 -8.93
C TYR A 174 -9.12 6.68 -9.42
N LEU A 175 -7.85 6.70 -8.99
CA LEU A 175 -6.94 7.79 -9.31
C LEU A 175 -6.68 7.92 -10.83
N PRO A 176 -6.40 6.84 -11.59
CA PRO A 176 -6.28 6.93 -13.05
C PRO A 176 -7.55 7.44 -13.73
N LEU A 177 -8.73 7.00 -13.26
CA LEU A 177 -10.02 7.46 -13.78
C LEU A 177 -10.27 8.93 -13.48
N ILE A 178 -9.78 9.39 -12.32
CA ILE A 178 -9.85 10.78 -11.94
C ILE A 178 -8.95 11.63 -12.85
N VAL A 179 -7.75 11.15 -13.14
CA VAL A 179 -6.80 11.87 -13.98
C VAL A 179 -7.28 11.92 -15.44
N SER A 180 -7.74 10.80 -15.99
CA SER A 180 -8.17 10.71 -17.39
C SER A 180 -9.40 11.57 -17.71
N ASN A 181 -10.26 11.82 -16.72
CA ASN A 181 -11.47 12.64 -16.87
C ASN A 181 -11.30 14.05 -16.29
N HIS A 182 -10.08 14.45 -15.93
CA HIS A 182 -9.80 15.80 -15.45
C HIS A 182 -9.73 16.80 -16.60
N LEU A 183 -10.30 17.99 -16.40
CA LEU A 183 -10.43 19.00 -17.47
C LEU A 183 -9.10 19.37 -18.12
N SER A 184 -8.02 19.50 -17.34
CA SER A 184 -6.69 19.83 -17.86
C SER A 184 -6.14 18.79 -18.83
N VAL A 185 -6.39 17.50 -18.60
CA VAL A 185 -5.92 16.42 -19.49
C VAL A 185 -6.76 16.41 -20.77
N LEU A 186 -8.08 16.57 -20.64
CA LEU A 186 -8.99 16.67 -21.78
C LEU A 186 -8.69 17.86 -22.70
N VAL A 187 -8.22 18.97 -22.13
CA VAL A 187 -7.79 20.15 -22.92
C VAL A 187 -6.52 19.82 -23.70
N THR A 188 -5.50 19.24 -23.05
CA THR A 188 -4.23 18.89 -23.70
C THR A 188 -4.38 17.79 -24.75
N ASP A 189 -5.26 16.81 -24.53
CA ASP A 189 -5.63 15.80 -25.52
C ASP A 189 -6.30 16.44 -26.74
N ASN A 190 -7.20 17.42 -26.52
CA ASN A 190 -7.82 18.15 -27.62
C ASN A 190 -6.83 19.06 -28.36
N GLU A 191 -5.92 19.73 -27.67
CA GLU A 191 -4.87 20.55 -28.29
C GLU A 191 -3.91 19.69 -29.13
N THR A 192 -3.50 18.54 -28.61
CA THR A 192 -2.68 17.59 -29.39
C THR A 192 -3.45 17.10 -30.60
N LEU A 193 -4.71 16.67 -30.46
CA LEU A 193 -5.55 16.28 -31.60
C LEU A 193 -5.74 17.42 -32.62
N GLN A 194 -5.87 18.67 -32.17
CA GLN A 194 -6.04 19.84 -33.05
C GLN A 194 -4.76 20.19 -33.82
N LEU A 195 -3.60 20.13 -33.18
CA LEU A 195 -2.30 20.25 -33.84
C LEU A 195 -2.11 19.21 -34.96
N HIS A 196 -2.69 18.01 -34.80
CA HIS A 196 -2.64 16.96 -35.83
C HIS A 196 -3.68 17.19 -36.94
N SER A 197 -4.78 17.90 -36.67
CA SER A 197 -5.81 18.23 -37.67
C SER A 197 -5.55 19.51 -38.45
N ILE A 198 -4.50 20.28 -38.12
CA ILE A 198 -4.10 21.51 -38.82
C ILE A 198 -3.06 21.22 -39.93
N ASN A 199 -2.53 19.99 -40.00
CA ASN A 199 -1.77 19.49 -41.15
C ASN A 199 -2.58 18.58 -42.12
N PRO A 200 -3.75 18.96 -42.69
CA PRO A 200 -4.30 18.23 -43.83
C PRO A 200 -3.97 18.87 -45.19
N GLU A 201 -3.66 20.17 -45.28
CA GLU A 201 -3.50 20.85 -46.57
C GLU A 201 -2.51 22.02 -46.49
N GLN A 202 -1.28 21.77 -46.89
CA GLN A 202 -0.44 22.79 -47.53
C GLN A 202 0.21 22.13 -48.74
N ASP A 203 -0.61 21.85 -49.77
CA ASP A 203 -0.15 21.98 -51.15
C ASP A 203 -1.35 22.17 -52.10
N PHE A 204 -1.77 23.43 -52.23
CA PHE A 204 -2.47 23.90 -53.42
C PHE A 204 -1.50 24.84 -54.13
N GLY A 205 -0.73 24.28 -55.05
CA GLY A 205 0.16 24.98 -55.97
C GLY A 205 0.58 24.01 -57.06
N ASN A 206 0.12 24.27 -58.28
CA ASN A 206 0.53 23.56 -59.49
C ASN A 206 2.06 23.45 -59.54
N ASP A 207 2.58 22.27 -59.86
CA ASP A 207 3.48 22.05 -60.99
C ASP A 207 3.62 20.53 -61.22
N GLU A 208 3.58 20.13 -62.49
CA GLU A 208 3.87 18.77 -62.94
C GLU A 208 5.34 18.45 -62.67
N GLU A 209 5.69 17.37 -61.96
CA GLU A 209 6.86 16.52 -62.23
C GLU A 209 7.02 15.34 -61.25
N GLU A 210 7.26 14.17 -61.87
CA GLU A 210 8.07 13.01 -61.44
C GLU A 210 7.72 12.18 -60.17
N TYR A 211 7.44 10.90 -60.42
CA TYR A 211 7.29 9.81 -59.43
C TYR A 211 8.67 9.48 -58.83
N ASP A 212 8.82 9.57 -57.50
CA ASP A 212 9.92 8.92 -56.79
C ASP A 212 9.42 8.08 -55.61
N LEU A 213 9.96 6.87 -55.50
CA LEU A 213 9.57 5.82 -54.55
C LEU A 213 10.29 6.01 -53.21
N SER A 214 9.69 6.76 -52.27
CA SER A 214 10.19 6.86 -50.89
C SER A 214 9.06 6.86 -49.84
N GLU A 215 8.35 5.73 -49.67
CA GLU A 215 7.25 5.59 -48.69
C GLU A 215 7.69 5.15 -47.27
N ASN A 216 8.98 4.91 -47.00
CA ASN A 216 9.41 4.32 -45.72
C ASN A 216 9.92 5.31 -44.64
N GLU A 217 10.29 6.54 -44.96
CA GLU A 217 10.75 7.52 -43.94
C GLU A 217 9.57 8.23 -43.25
N ASP A 218 8.46 8.40 -43.95
CA ASP A 218 7.29 9.17 -43.51
C ASP A 218 6.46 8.46 -42.42
N SER A 219 6.45 7.12 -42.42
CA SER A 219 5.73 6.32 -41.44
C SER A 219 6.42 6.32 -40.08
N HIS A 220 7.75 6.32 -40.05
CA HIS A 220 8.55 6.36 -38.82
C HIS A 220 8.42 7.72 -38.11
N ASP A 221 8.44 8.84 -38.85
CA ASP A 221 8.29 10.19 -38.29
C ASP A 221 6.86 10.48 -37.81
N ARG A 222 5.83 9.96 -38.50
CA ARG A 222 4.43 9.98 -38.01
C ARG A 222 4.26 9.13 -36.76
N LEU A 223 4.94 7.99 -36.65
CA LEU A 223 5.00 7.20 -35.41
C LEU A 223 5.64 8.03 -34.30
N HIS A 224 6.85 8.55 -34.51
CA HIS A 224 7.58 9.32 -33.51
C HIS A 224 6.81 10.54 -33.01
N SER A 225 6.11 11.28 -33.89
CA SER A 225 5.27 12.41 -33.49
C SER A 225 4.04 11.99 -32.68
N ARG A 226 3.37 10.88 -33.03
CA ARG A 226 2.25 10.30 -32.27
C ARG A 226 2.70 9.81 -30.88
N PHE A 227 3.87 9.16 -30.82
CA PHE A 227 4.52 8.77 -29.57
C PHE A 227 4.85 9.99 -28.70
N ARG A 228 5.39 11.08 -29.28
CA ARG A 228 5.75 12.32 -28.57
C ARG A 228 4.53 13.08 -28.03
N GLY A 229 3.43 13.11 -28.80
CA GLY A 229 2.14 13.66 -28.36
C GLY A 229 1.54 12.87 -27.19
N SER A 230 1.54 11.53 -27.31
CA SER A 230 1.14 10.62 -26.22
C SER A 230 1.98 10.83 -24.96
N GLN A 231 3.30 11.00 -25.12
CA GLN A 231 4.24 11.22 -24.01
C GLN A 231 3.99 12.57 -23.30
N LYS A 232 3.63 13.63 -24.03
CA LYS A 232 3.28 14.94 -23.44
C LYS A 232 2.00 14.86 -22.61
N SER A 233 0.94 14.24 -23.14
CA SER A 233 -0.31 14.01 -22.40
C SER A 233 -0.07 13.14 -21.15
N MET A 234 0.71 12.08 -21.29
CA MET A 234 1.11 11.21 -20.18
C MET A 234 1.89 11.95 -19.09
N SER A 235 2.87 12.77 -19.44
CA SER A 235 3.64 13.58 -18.47
C SER A 235 2.72 14.49 -17.65
N GLN A 236 1.71 15.07 -18.29
CA GLN A 236 0.73 15.90 -17.61
C GLN A 236 -0.23 15.09 -16.73
N ALA A 237 -0.69 13.93 -17.20
CA ALA A 237 -1.50 12.99 -16.42
C ALA A 237 -0.76 12.52 -15.15
N LEU A 238 0.52 12.17 -15.27
CA LEU A 238 1.38 11.78 -14.14
C LEU A 238 1.57 12.92 -13.13
N LYS A 239 1.88 14.14 -13.60
CA LYS A 239 2.01 15.32 -12.72
C LYS A 239 0.71 15.58 -11.95
N LEU A 240 -0.44 15.44 -12.61
CA LEU A 240 -1.74 15.61 -11.98
C LEU A 240 -2.06 14.49 -10.99
N SER A 241 -1.77 13.23 -11.35
CA SER A 241 -1.93 12.06 -10.49
C SER A 241 -1.17 12.23 -9.18
N SER A 242 0.12 12.60 -9.27
CA SER A 242 0.97 12.87 -8.11
C SER A 242 0.45 14.02 -7.26
N LYS A 243 -0.09 15.09 -7.86
CA LYS A 243 -0.65 16.24 -7.13
C LYS A 243 -1.94 15.88 -6.38
N ILE A 244 -2.83 15.11 -6.99
CA ILE A 244 -4.08 14.66 -6.35
C ILE A 244 -3.76 13.65 -5.24
N SER A 245 -2.90 12.68 -5.52
CA SER A 245 -2.49 11.68 -4.55
C SER A 245 -1.80 12.30 -3.33
N SER A 246 -0.78 13.14 -3.53
CA SER A 246 -0.04 13.78 -2.43
C SER A 246 -0.93 14.66 -1.56
N LYS A 247 -1.87 15.39 -2.17
CA LYS A 247 -2.86 16.18 -1.43
C LYS A 247 -3.80 15.28 -0.61
N GLY A 248 -4.24 14.15 -1.17
CA GLY A 248 -5.10 13.20 -0.45
C GLY A 248 -4.42 12.59 0.77
N VAL A 249 -3.21 12.07 0.59
CA VAL A 249 -2.38 11.51 1.68
C VAL A 249 -2.08 12.58 2.73
N GLY A 250 -1.71 13.80 2.32
CA GLY A 250 -1.40 14.89 3.24
C GLY A 250 -2.58 15.30 4.13
N ILE A 251 -3.79 15.40 3.57
CA ILE A 251 -5.00 15.70 4.36
C ILE A 251 -5.34 14.51 5.28
N GLY A 252 -5.15 13.27 4.81
CA GLY A 252 -5.35 12.07 5.62
C GLY A 252 -4.41 11.99 6.83
N TYR A 253 -3.12 12.27 6.65
CA TYR A 253 -2.16 12.33 7.74
C TYR A 253 -2.45 13.47 8.72
N ALA A 254 -2.89 14.64 8.24
CA ALA A 254 -3.34 15.71 9.12
C ALA A 254 -4.52 15.28 10.00
N ALA A 255 -5.49 14.54 9.42
CA ALA A 255 -6.59 13.96 10.17
C ALA A 255 -6.13 12.89 11.17
N ALA A 256 -5.16 12.04 10.79
CA ALA A 256 -4.58 11.04 11.68
C ALA A 256 -3.93 11.67 12.91
N VAL A 257 -3.12 12.71 12.71
CA VAL A 257 -2.52 13.47 13.82
C VAL A 257 -3.59 14.09 14.72
N LEU A 258 -4.65 14.68 14.13
CA LEU A 258 -5.76 15.24 14.91
C LEU A 258 -6.45 14.20 15.79
N VAL A 259 -6.79 13.04 15.23
CA VAL A 259 -7.44 11.95 15.97
C VAL A 259 -6.49 11.36 17.01
N GLN A 260 -5.19 11.30 16.74
CA GLN A 260 -4.22 10.78 17.69
C GLN A 260 -3.99 11.74 18.87
N VAL A 261 -4.00 13.06 18.65
CA VAL A 261 -3.99 14.08 19.72
C VAL A 261 -5.25 13.95 20.58
N LEU A 262 -6.43 13.78 19.96
CA LEU A 262 -7.68 13.53 20.69
C LEU A 262 -7.63 12.23 21.49
N SER A 263 -7.01 11.18 20.94
CA SER A 263 -6.81 9.89 21.61
C SER A 263 -5.91 10.03 22.84
N ILE A 264 -4.82 10.79 22.74
CA ILE A 264 -3.95 11.10 23.89
C ILE A 264 -4.73 11.85 24.96
N ALA A 265 -5.55 12.84 24.59
CA ALA A 265 -6.37 13.59 25.55
C ALA A 265 -7.35 12.67 26.31
N ILE A 266 -7.98 11.72 25.62
CA ILE A 266 -8.85 10.70 26.23
C ILE A 266 -8.06 9.83 27.21
N LEU A 267 -6.92 9.28 26.77
CA LEU A 267 -6.08 8.40 27.61
C LEU A 267 -5.58 9.10 28.88
N VAL A 268 -5.10 10.34 28.76
CA VAL A 268 -4.63 11.14 29.90
C VAL A 268 -5.78 11.46 30.86
N THR A 269 -6.97 11.81 30.34
CA THR A 269 -8.13 12.10 31.18
C THR A 269 -8.56 10.86 31.98
N PHE A 270 -8.65 9.70 31.33
CA PHE A 270 -8.99 8.44 32.01
C PHE A 270 -7.95 8.05 33.06
N SER A 271 -6.66 8.30 32.80
CA SER A 271 -5.58 8.00 33.76
C SER A 271 -5.67 8.84 35.05
N LYS A 272 -6.26 10.03 34.99
CA LYS A 272 -6.46 10.91 36.16
C LYS A 272 -7.72 10.56 36.97
N VAL A 273 -8.75 10.04 36.30
CA VAL A 273 -10.07 9.78 36.90
C VAL A 273 -10.18 8.36 37.48
N SER A 274 -9.51 7.36 36.89
CA SER A 274 -9.59 5.97 37.37
C SER A 274 -8.71 5.74 38.62
N PRO A 275 -9.16 4.93 39.60
CA PRO A 275 -8.32 4.50 40.72
C PRO A 275 -7.04 3.84 40.21
N ARG A 276 -5.91 4.22 40.83
CA ARG A 276 -4.50 3.92 40.45
C ARG A 276 -4.14 2.42 40.34
N HIS A 277 -5.09 1.49 40.50
CA HIS A 277 -4.87 0.04 40.57
C HIS A 277 -5.69 -0.79 39.57
N SER A 278 -6.51 -0.21 38.71
CA SER A 278 -7.21 -0.98 37.66
C SER A 278 -6.53 -0.78 36.31
N LYS A 279 -5.58 -1.67 35.96
CA LYS A 279 -4.97 -1.76 34.62
C LYS A 279 -6.03 -2.28 33.63
N THR A 280 -6.98 -1.41 33.26
CA THR A 280 -8.08 -1.74 32.35
C THR A 280 -7.72 -1.35 30.92
N THR A 281 -7.99 -2.24 29.98
CA THR A 281 -7.90 -1.99 28.53
C THR A 281 -9.03 -1.09 27.99
N VAL A 282 -9.96 -0.65 28.85
CA VAL A 282 -11.14 0.18 28.48
C VAL A 282 -10.76 1.49 27.76
N PRO A 283 -9.79 2.30 28.21
CA PRO A 283 -9.47 3.56 27.53
C PRO A 283 -9.01 3.37 26.08
N VAL A 284 -8.23 2.32 25.81
CA VAL A 284 -7.74 2.01 24.46
C VAL A 284 -8.89 1.51 23.56
N ARG A 285 -9.84 0.75 24.11
CA ARG A 285 -11.04 0.32 23.37
C ARG A 285 -11.97 1.48 23.02
N ILE A 286 -12.10 2.48 23.91
CA ILE A 286 -12.84 3.73 23.61
C ILE A 286 -12.16 4.48 22.45
N VAL A 287 -10.83 4.55 22.45
CA VAL A 287 -10.07 5.14 21.35
C VAL A 287 -10.31 4.39 20.03
N LEU A 288 -10.29 3.04 20.03
CA LEU A 288 -10.61 2.26 18.82
C LEU A 288 -12.05 2.50 18.35
N PHE A 289 -13.01 2.62 19.26
CA PHE A 289 -14.39 3.00 18.91
C PHE A 289 -14.46 4.36 18.22
N LEU A 290 -13.74 5.36 18.73
CA LEU A 290 -13.65 6.69 18.11
C LEU A 290 -13.02 6.61 16.70
N VAL A 291 -11.93 5.86 16.54
CA VAL A 291 -11.26 5.65 15.24
C VAL A 291 -12.21 4.97 14.24
N GLY A 292 -12.93 3.92 14.66
CA GLY A 292 -13.93 3.25 13.83
C GLY A 292 -15.11 4.18 13.46
N THR A 293 -15.57 4.99 14.41
CA THR A 293 -16.61 6.00 14.17
C THR A 293 -16.14 7.05 13.15
N TRP A 294 -14.91 7.52 13.26
CA TRP A 294 -14.31 8.45 12.30
C TRP A 294 -14.26 7.85 10.90
N TRP A 295 -13.79 6.61 10.77
CA TRP A 295 -13.72 5.90 9.49
C TRP A 295 -15.12 5.76 8.86
N ALA A 296 -16.13 5.37 9.63
CA ALA A 296 -17.51 5.29 9.15
C ALA A 296 -18.06 6.68 8.74
N ALA A 297 -17.85 7.70 9.58
CA ALA A 297 -18.37 9.05 9.36
C ALA A 297 -17.84 9.67 8.05
N PHE A 298 -16.53 9.57 7.79
CA PHE A 298 -15.93 10.12 6.56
C PHE A 298 -16.09 9.21 5.33
N THR A 299 -16.54 7.96 5.52
CA THR A 299 -17.02 7.11 4.44
C THR A 299 -18.38 7.58 3.90
N VAL A 300 -19.24 8.22 4.71
CA VAL A 300 -20.56 8.69 4.28
C VAL A 300 -20.49 9.78 3.19
N PRO A 301 -19.69 10.87 3.31
CA PRO A 301 -19.54 11.84 2.23
C PRO A 301 -18.97 11.21 0.96
N THR A 302 -18.09 10.20 1.09
CA THR A 302 -17.59 9.42 -0.05
C THR A 302 -18.76 8.71 -0.75
N ALA A 303 -19.65 8.07 0.00
CA ALA A 303 -20.83 7.42 -0.56
C ALA A 303 -21.76 8.39 -1.32
N LEU A 304 -21.92 9.60 -0.80
CA LEU A 304 -22.82 10.61 -1.37
C LEU A 304 -22.22 11.39 -2.54
N TRP A 305 -20.90 11.60 -2.56
CA TRP A 305 -20.25 12.51 -3.50
C TRP A 305 -19.45 11.81 -4.59
N LEU A 306 -18.88 10.63 -4.32
CA LEU A 306 -18.13 9.87 -5.31
C LEU A 306 -19.10 9.29 -6.35
N ARG A 307 -18.87 9.56 -7.63
CA ARG A 307 -19.73 9.04 -8.71
C ARG A 307 -19.45 7.56 -8.97
N HIS A 308 -20.47 6.89 -9.49
CA HIS A 308 -20.30 5.57 -10.09
C HIS A 308 -19.60 5.74 -11.43
N ARG A 309 -18.40 5.17 -11.59
CA ARG A 309 -17.66 5.13 -12.86
C ARG A 309 -17.60 3.66 -13.28
N PRO A 310 -18.58 3.19 -14.07
CA PRO A 310 -18.69 1.77 -14.40
C PRO A 310 -17.47 1.33 -15.21
N GLY A 311 -16.93 0.15 -14.88
CA GLY A 311 -15.90 -0.51 -15.66
C GLY A 311 -16.49 -1.25 -16.88
N PRO A 312 -15.64 -1.83 -17.74
CA PRO A 312 -16.09 -2.59 -18.90
C PRO A 312 -17.09 -3.69 -18.48
N PRO A 313 -18.06 -4.02 -19.35
CA PRO A 313 -18.86 -5.22 -19.16
C PRO A 313 -17.94 -6.45 -19.21
N LEU A 314 -18.27 -7.45 -18.41
CA LEU A 314 -17.48 -8.68 -18.31
C LEU A 314 -17.38 -9.39 -19.67
N PRO A 315 -16.20 -9.92 -20.05
CA PRO A 315 -16.04 -10.78 -21.21
C PRO A 315 -16.60 -12.20 -20.97
N ILE A 316 -17.57 -12.36 -20.06
CA ILE A 316 -18.23 -13.65 -19.85
C ILE A 316 -19.28 -13.79 -20.94
N ASP A 317 -19.10 -14.82 -21.76
CA ASP A 317 -19.98 -15.24 -22.83
C ASP A 317 -21.43 -15.30 -22.32
N MET A 318 -22.23 -14.27 -22.64
CA MET A 318 -23.64 -14.13 -22.21
C MET A 318 -24.55 -15.23 -22.80
N THR A 319 -24.00 -16.12 -23.62
CA THR A 319 -24.70 -17.27 -24.20
C THR A 319 -25.01 -18.35 -23.15
N SER A 320 -24.24 -18.45 -22.07
CA SER A 320 -24.53 -19.43 -21.01
C SER A 320 -25.43 -18.85 -19.91
N ARG A 321 -26.75 -18.84 -20.18
CA ARG A 321 -27.85 -18.51 -19.23
C ARG A 321 -27.88 -19.35 -17.93
N ARG A 322 -26.85 -20.14 -17.62
CA ARG A 322 -26.85 -21.19 -16.58
C ARG A 322 -25.96 -20.91 -15.36
N ALA A 323 -25.12 -19.87 -15.39
CA ALA A 323 -24.31 -19.49 -14.22
C ALA A 323 -25.09 -18.52 -13.31
N GLN A 324 -25.85 -19.04 -12.36
CA GLN A 324 -26.51 -18.24 -11.31
C GLN A 324 -25.84 -18.45 -9.95
N GLY A 325 -25.63 -17.35 -9.22
CA GLY A 325 -25.18 -17.39 -7.83
C GLY A 325 -23.67 -17.65 -7.66
N TRP A 326 -23.32 -18.62 -6.81
CA TRP A 326 -21.94 -18.83 -6.32
C TRP A 326 -20.95 -19.31 -7.41
N THR A 327 -21.43 -19.99 -8.45
CA THR A 327 -20.59 -20.39 -9.60
C THR A 327 -20.05 -19.19 -10.39
N LEU A 328 -20.82 -18.10 -10.45
CA LEU A 328 -20.38 -16.83 -11.04
C LEU A 328 -19.25 -16.20 -10.21
N TRP A 329 -19.38 -16.23 -8.87
CA TRP A 329 -18.34 -15.75 -7.94
C TRP A 329 -17.04 -16.54 -8.07
N ILE A 330 -17.12 -17.86 -8.18
CA ILE A 330 -15.95 -18.71 -8.41
C ILE A 330 -15.30 -18.37 -9.76
N SER A 331 -16.10 -18.20 -10.82
CA SER A 331 -15.58 -17.79 -12.13
C SER A 331 -14.86 -16.44 -12.09
N TYR A 332 -15.35 -15.47 -11.30
CA TYR A 332 -14.66 -14.19 -11.12
C TYR A 332 -13.32 -14.33 -10.39
N ILE A 333 -13.27 -15.14 -9.35
CA ILE A 333 -12.04 -15.40 -8.59
C ILE A 333 -11.01 -16.09 -9.48
N VAL A 334 -11.42 -17.09 -10.26
CA VAL A 334 -10.55 -17.80 -11.21
C VAL A 334 -10.01 -16.84 -12.26
N PHE A 335 -10.85 -15.97 -12.83
CA PHE A 335 -10.41 -14.95 -13.78
C PHE A 335 -9.41 -13.96 -13.16
N ALA A 336 -9.65 -13.50 -11.92
CA ALA A 336 -8.76 -12.61 -11.21
C ALA A 336 -7.37 -13.24 -10.98
N TRP A 337 -7.34 -14.50 -10.53
CA TRP A 337 -6.10 -15.26 -10.36
C TRP A 337 -5.38 -15.48 -11.67
N HIS A 338 -6.11 -15.82 -12.73
CA HIS A 338 -5.54 -16.00 -14.06
C HIS A 338 -4.92 -14.71 -14.61
N SER A 339 -5.61 -13.57 -14.46
CA SER A 339 -5.11 -12.25 -14.87
C SER A 339 -3.84 -11.84 -14.10
N LEU A 340 -3.81 -12.07 -12.79
CA LEU A 340 -2.63 -11.84 -11.97
C LEU A 340 -1.47 -12.72 -12.42
N TRP A 341 -1.71 -14.01 -12.64
CA TRP A 341 -0.69 -14.96 -13.09
C TRP A 341 -0.12 -14.57 -14.46
N LYS A 342 -0.98 -14.12 -15.39
CA LYS A 342 -0.58 -13.58 -16.69
C LYS A 342 0.34 -12.38 -16.53
N THR A 343 0.00 -11.45 -15.63
CA THR A 343 0.81 -10.26 -15.33
C THR A 343 2.16 -10.63 -14.70
N ILE A 344 2.18 -11.61 -13.79
CA ILE A 344 3.42 -12.14 -13.20
C ILE A 344 4.31 -12.77 -14.28
N LYS A 345 3.75 -13.61 -15.15
CA LYS A 345 4.49 -14.24 -16.26
C LYS A 345 5.12 -13.16 -17.17
N MET A 346 4.37 -12.11 -17.50
CA MET A 346 4.92 -10.96 -18.24
C MET A 346 6.02 -10.23 -17.46
N ALA A 347 5.82 -9.99 -16.16
CA ALA A 347 6.83 -9.35 -15.32
C ALA A 347 8.14 -10.14 -15.25
N THR A 348 8.08 -11.48 -15.22
CA THR A 348 9.28 -12.34 -15.21
C THR A 348 10.09 -12.29 -16.51
N GLN A 349 9.48 -11.86 -17.63
CA GLN A 349 10.20 -11.67 -18.89
C GLN A 349 11.04 -10.38 -18.88
N LEU A 350 10.67 -9.40 -18.04
CA LEU A 350 11.36 -8.13 -17.87
C LEU A 350 12.34 -8.25 -16.70
N ARG A 351 13.62 -8.55 -16.97
CA ARG A 351 14.62 -8.89 -15.95
C ARG A 351 14.82 -7.77 -14.94
N GLN A 352 14.87 -6.51 -15.40
CA GLN A 352 15.06 -5.35 -14.53
C GLN A 352 13.83 -5.10 -13.64
N LEU A 353 12.63 -5.21 -14.21
CA LEU A 353 11.37 -5.06 -13.50
C LEU A 353 11.17 -6.14 -12.44
N PHE A 354 11.45 -7.40 -12.77
CA PHE A 354 11.34 -8.51 -11.82
C PHE A 354 12.32 -8.36 -10.65
N THR A 355 13.57 -7.99 -10.95
CA THR A 355 14.58 -7.71 -9.91
C THR A 355 14.13 -6.57 -8.98
N PHE A 356 13.54 -5.52 -9.54
CA PHE A 356 12.93 -4.44 -8.77
C PHE A 356 11.79 -4.92 -7.88
N LEU A 357 10.88 -5.76 -8.40
CA LEU A 357 9.77 -6.30 -7.63
C LEU A 357 10.24 -7.17 -6.44
N VAL A 358 11.28 -7.98 -6.63
CA VAL A 358 11.88 -8.76 -5.54
C VAL A 358 12.52 -7.84 -4.49
N ALA A 359 13.25 -6.80 -4.91
CA ALA A 359 13.81 -5.82 -3.99
C ALA A 359 12.73 -5.06 -3.21
N TRP A 360 11.66 -4.65 -3.90
CA TRP A 360 10.51 -3.97 -3.32
C TRP A 360 9.75 -4.88 -2.35
N PHE A 361 9.59 -6.16 -2.67
CA PHE A 361 8.97 -7.15 -1.77
C PHE A 361 9.70 -7.18 -0.42
N LEU A 362 11.02 -7.38 -0.45
CA LEU A 362 11.85 -7.42 0.76
C LEU A 362 11.83 -6.10 1.53
N LEU A 363 11.95 -4.98 0.81
CA LEU A 363 11.94 -3.65 1.41
C LEU A 363 10.59 -3.32 2.07
N SER A 364 9.48 -3.65 1.43
CA SER A 364 8.14 -3.44 1.98
C SER A 364 7.88 -4.31 3.21
N ASP A 365 8.33 -5.57 3.21
CA ASP A 365 8.24 -6.43 4.39
C ASP A 365 9.07 -5.86 5.55
N ALA A 366 10.28 -5.37 5.27
CA ALA A 366 11.13 -4.72 6.27
C ALA A 366 10.45 -3.50 6.90
N ILE A 367 9.85 -2.63 6.07
CA ILE A 367 9.11 -1.45 6.52
C ILE A 367 7.93 -1.83 7.44
N ALA A 368 7.10 -2.77 7.02
CA ALA A 368 5.92 -3.19 7.78
C ALA A 368 6.33 -3.86 9.10
N THR A 369 7.34 -4.72 9.05
CA THR A 369 7.83 -5.47 10.21
C THR A 369 8.48 -4.55 11.24
N VAL A 370 9.37 -3.63 10.83
CA VAL A 370 9.98 -2.67 11.76
C VAL A 370 8.93 -1.78 12.39
N SER A 371 7.93 -1.34 11.62
CA SER A 371 6.86 -0.48 12.12
C SER A 371 6.03 -1.19 13.21
N GLY A 372 5.62 -2.45 12.99
CA GLY A 372 4.91 -3.25 13.98
C GLY A 372 5.77 -3.64 15.18
N ALA A 373 7.01 -4.07 14.94
CA ALA A 373 7.95 -4.48 15.97
C ALA A 373 8.37 -3.30 16.86
N ALA A 374 8.52 -2.09 16.31
CA ALA A 374 8.89 -0.90 17.08
C ALA A 374 7.83 -0.53 18.12
N ILE A 375 6.54 -0.60 17.76
CA ILE A 375 5.43 -0.31 18.70
C ILE A 375 5.37 -1.36 19.81
N LEU A 376 5.50 -2.63 19.46
CA LEU A 376 5.52 -3.71 20.46
C LEU A 376 6.76 -3.60 21.36
N PHE A 377 7.93 -3.37 20.81
CA PHE A 377 9.16 -3.13 21.57
C PHE A 377 9.01 -1.94 22.53
N ALA A 378 8.46 -0.82 22.05
CA ALA A 378 8.16 0.34 22.88
C ALA A 378 7.23 -0.01 24.04
N LYS A 379 6.23 -0.85 23.79
CA LYS A 379 5.26 -1.27 24.79
C LYS A 379 5.83 -2.28 25.80
N THR A 380 6.56 -3.28 25.35
CA THR A 380 6.91 -4.47 26.16
C THR A 380 8.33 -4.44 26.72
N GLU A 381 9.26 -3.71 26.10
CA GLU A 381 10.65 -3.61 26.55
C GLU A 381 10.90 -2.25 27.22
N LEU A 382 10.45 -1.15 26.60
CA LEU A 382 10.58 0.20 27.18
C LEU A 382 9.45 0.55 28.17
N GLN A 383 8.45 -0.32 28.31
CA GLN A 383 7.29 -0.14 29.20
C GLN A 383 6.59 1.21 29.02
N MET A 384 6.52 1.67 27.77
CA MET A 384 5.90 2.96 27.48
C MET A 384 4.39 2.90 27.72
N LYS A 385 3.88 3.98 28.30
CA LYS A 385 2.44 4.17 28.45
C LYS A 385 1.80 4.40 27.06
N THR A 386 0.53 4.06 26.94
CA THR A 386 -0.16 4.06 25.64
C THR A 386 -0.24 5.46 25.01
N GLU A 387 -0.27 6.52 25.82
CA GLU A 387 -0.18 7.91 25.35
C GLU A 387 1.16 8.25 24.71
N ALA A 388 2.27 7.67 25.18
CA ALA A 388 3.59 7.90 24.61
C ALA A 388 3.76 7.16 23.28
N LEU A 389 3.13 5.99 23.13
CA LEU A 389 3.07 5.25 21.85
C LEU A 389 2.31 6.02 20.78
N ALA A 390 1.21 6.67 21.17
CA ALA A 390 0.49 7.59 20.28
C ALA A 390 1.37 8.79 19.87
N GLY A 391 2.17 9.32 20.80
CA GLY A 391 3.19 10.33 20.50
C GLY A 391 4.23 9.86 19.48
N LEU A 392 4.72 8.61 19.63
CA LEU A 392 5.68 8.01 18.68
C LEU A 392 5.11 7.93 17.25
N SER A 393 3.84 7.54 17.11
CA SER A 393 3.14 7.52 15.81
C SER A 393 2.99 8.92 15.20
N ILE A 394 2.69 9.95 16.02
CA ILE A 394 2.65 11.34 15.56
C ILE A 394 4.02 11.77 15.04
N THR A 395 5.10 11.46 15.77
CA THR A 395 6.48 11.76 15.35
C THR A 395 6.81 11.08 14.02
N ALA A 396 6.46 9.80 13.83
CA ALA A 396 6.67 9.09 12.58
C ALA A 396 5.84 9.67 11.41
N THR A 397 4.59 10.07 11.67
CA THR A 397 3.71 10.63 10.62
C THR A 397 4.19 12.00 10.17
N ILE A 398 4.52 12.90 11.10
CA ILE A 398 5.02 14.24 10.78
C ILE A 398 6.36 14.15 10.05
N SER A 399 7.28 13.32 10.55
CA SER A 399 8.58 13.12 9.89
C SER A 399 8.45 12.50 8.50
N GLY A 400 7.44 11.65 8.26
CA GLY A 400 7.12 11.14 6.92
C GLY A 400 6.66 12.21 5.94
N ILE A 401 5.85 13.16 6.39
CA ILE A 401 5.49 14.34 5.59
C ILE A 401 6.76 15.13 5.26
N VAL A 402 7.58 15.43 6.27
CA VAL A 402 8.85 16.15 6.09
C VAL A 402 9.74 15.42 5.08
N GLY A 403 9.93 14.11 5.24
CA GLY A 403 10.72 13.27 4.34
C GLY A 403 10.24 13.32 2.89
N ALA A 404 8.93 13.24 2.65
CA ALA A 404 8.38 13.31 1.31
C ALA A 404 8.72 14.62 0.56
N TYR A 405 8.90 15.74 1.28
CA TYR A 405 9.34 17.00 0.69
C TYR A 405 10.86 17.17 0.67
N SER A 406 11.57 16.68 1.69
CA SER A 406 13.02 16.81 1.81
C SER A 406 13.76 15.94 0.80
N TRP A 407 13.35 14.70 0.57
CA TRP A 407 14.08 13.77 -0.31
C TRP A 407 14.15 14.22 -1.78
N PRO A 408 13.09 14.78 -2.39
CA PRO A 408 13.18 15.40 -3.73
C PRO A 408 14.15 16.59 -3.80
N VAL A 409 14.31 17.33 -2.70
CA VAL A 409 15.27 18.44 -2.63
C VAL A 409 16.68 17.89 -2.53
N VAL A 410 16.93 16.93 -1.63
CA VAL A 410 18.22 16.25 -1.47
C VAL A 410 18.66 15.59 -2.77
N GLY A 411 17.76 14.87 -3.46
CA GLY A 411 18.06 14.24 -4.74
C GLY A 411 18.48 15.24 -5.82
N ARG A 412 17.81 16.39 -5.90
CA ARG A 412 18.17 17.48 -6.85
C ARG A 412 19.47 18.19 -6.46
N MET A 413 19.68 18.45 -5.18
CA MET A 413 20.89 19.13 -4.68
C MET A 413 22.15 18.28 -4.89
N LEU A 414 22.06 16.96 -4.68
CA LEU A 414 23.17 16.03 -4.84
C LEU A 414 23.31 15.50 -6.28
N GLY A 415 22.39 15.83 -7.19
CA GLY A 415 22.40 15.32 -8.57
C GLY A 415 22.29 13.79 -8.67
N LEU A 416 21.70 13.13 -7.66
CA LEU A 416 21.66 11.68 -7.58
C LEU A 416 20.54 11.09 -8.45
N GLN A 417 20.83 9.98 -9.13
CA GLN A 417 19.78 9.16 -9.74
C GLN A 417 18.84 8.58 -8.67
N SER A 418 17.56 8.38 -9.02
CA SER A 418 16.52 7.87 -8.13
C SER A 418 16.92 6.60 -7.36
N LYS A 419 17.65 5.67 -8.00
CA LYS A 419 18.10 4.43 -7.35
C LYS A 419 19.06 4.67 -6.18
N TYR A 420 19.96 5.65 -6.28
CA TYR A 420 20.91 5.98 -5.21
C TYR A 420 20.22 6.66 -4.03
N VAL A 421 19.16 7.44 -4.29
CA VAL A 421 18.33 8.00 -3.20
C VAL A 421 17.62 6.90 -2.44
N ILE A 422 17.11 5.85 -3.12
CA ILE A 422 16.52 4.69 -2.46
C ILE A 422 17.57 3.99 -1.56
N VAL A 423 18.79 3.77 -2.08
CA VAL A 423 19.87 3.16 -1.28
C VAL A 423 20.19 4.01 -0.04
N LEU A 424 20.30 5.34 -0.19
CA LEU A 424 20.57 6.23 0.95
C LEU A 424 19.46 6.18 2.00
N CYS A 425 18.20 6.11 1.57
CA CYS A 425 17.06 5.87 2.46
C CYS A 425 17.19 4.55 3.22
N ILE A 426 17.57 3.45 2.54
CA ILE A 426 17.76 2.13 3.16
C ILE A 426 18.94 2.16 4.14
N SER A 427 20.05 2.82 3.79
CA SER A 427 21.19 2.97 4.69
C SER A 427 20.83 3.73 5.98
N LEU A 428 19.98 4.76 5.89
CA LEU A 428 19.44 5.43 7.08
C LEU A 428 18.44 4.54 7.84
N PHE A 429 17.67 3.70 7.13
CA PHE A 429 16.75 2.76 7.75
C PHE A 429 17.47 1.71 8.59
N GLU A 430 18.62 1.22 8.10
CA GLU A 430 19.48 0.23 8.74
C GLU A 430 20.01 0.70 10.11
N MET A 431 20.12 2.02 10.33
CA MET A 431 20.52 2.57 11.62
C MET A 431 19.58 2.18 12.76
N ILE A 432 18.30 1.89 12.48
CA ILE A 432 17.31 1.53 13.50
C ILE A 432 17.65 0.19 14.17
N PRO A 433 17.72 -0.95 13.44
CA PRO A 433 18.09 -2.22 14.06
C PRO A 433 19.52 -2.21 14.59
N LEU A 434 20.48 -1.55 13.90
CA LEU A 434 21.85 -1.42 14.41
C LEU A 434 21.91 -0.73 15.77
N TYR A 435 21.17 0.36 15.94
CA TYR A 435 21.07 1.04 17.23
C TYR A 435 20.41 0.13 18.29
N GLY A 436 19.37 -0.62 17.94
CA GLY A 436 18.77 -1.60 18.86
C GLY A 436 19.73 -2.71 19.32
N LEU A 437 20.62 -3.15 18.42
CA LEU A 437 21.66 -4.15 18.70
C LEU A 437 22.76 -3.63 19.63
N LEU A 438 23.04 -2.32 19.65
CA LEU A 438 23.97 -1.73 20.61
C LEU A 438 23.58 -2.00 22.07
N GLY A 439 22.29 -2.26 22.34
CA GLY A 439 21.82 -2.65 23.67
C GLY A 439 22.35 -4.00 24.18
N PHE A 440 22.91 -4.85 23.31
CA PHE A 440 23.61 -6.07 23.73
C PHE A 440 25.07 -5.83 24.13
N VAL A 441 25.65 -4.70 23.72
CA VAL A 441 27.06 -4.39 24.00
C VAL A 441 27.21 -4.05 25.49
N PRO A 442 28.03 -4.79 26.27
CA PRO A 442 28.14 -4.61 27.72
C PRO A 442 28.56 -3.19 28.13
N VAL A 443 29.41 -2.54 27.32
CA VAL A 443 29.85 -1.16 27.54
C VAL A 443 28.68 -0.18 27.46
N VAL A 444 27.86 -0.27 26.40
CA VAL A 444 26.67 0.57 26.21
C VAL A 444 25.62 0.28 27.28
N LYS A 445 25.49 -0.99 27.69
CA LYS A 445 24.63 -1.38 28.82
C LYS A 445 25.08 -0.76 30.14
N SER A 446 26.39 -0.66 30.37
CA SER A 446 26.93 -0.04 31.59
C SER A 446 26.75 1.48 31.65
N TRP A 447 26.67 2.14 30.49
CA TRP A 447 26.48 3.59 30.41
C TRP A 447 25.05 4.03 30.72
N GLY A 448 24.06 3.13 30.65
CA GLY A 448 22.66 3.44 30.91
C GLY A 448 22.00 4.40 29.90
N PHE A 449 22.75 4.80 28.86
CA PHE A 449 22.30 5.57 27.71
C PHE A 449 22.78 4.88 26.43
N GLY A 450 21.90 4.79 25.43
CA GLY A 450 22.18 4.13 24.17
C GLY A 450 21.66 2.70 24.10
N GLY A 451 21.34 2.26 22.89
CA GLY A 451 20.90 0.89 22.66
C GLY A 451 19.43 0.65 22.98
N LEU A 452 18.56 1.66 22.90
CA LEU A 452 17.13 1.55 23.25
C LEU A 452 16.94 1.07 24.69
N GLN A 453 17.59 1.75 25.63
CA GLN A 453 17.42 1.52 27.07
C GLN A 453 16.44 2.51 27.69
N GLN A 454 16.46 3.75 27.20
CA GLN A 454 15.60 4.83 27.70
C GLN A 454 14.41 5.08 26.77
N GLN A 455 13.27 5.48 27.35
CA GLN A 455 12.03 5.72 26.59
C GLN A 455 12.16 6.85 25.56
N TRP A 456 13.03 7.84 25.78
CA TRP A 456 13.20 8.96 24.86
C TRP A 456 13.98 8.59 23.60
N GLU A 457 14.85 7.57 23.65
CA GLU A 457 15.73 7.14 22.55
C GLU A 457 14.94 6.66 21.33
N ILE A 458 13.71 6.19 21.54
CA ILE A 458 12.85 5.70 20.45
C ILE A 458 12.25 6.82 19.60
N PHE A 459 12.11 8.05 20.12
CA PHE A 459 11.51 9.16 19.38
C PHE A 459 12.38 9.62 18.20
N PRO A 460 13.70 9.80 18.35
CA PRO A 460 14.61 10.02 17.22
C PRO A 460 14.55 8.90 16.17
N LEU A 461 14.48 7.64 16.59
CA LEU A 461 14.36 6.51 15.66
C LEU A 461 13.01 6.50 14.94
N GLY A 462 11.93 6.87 15.63
CA GLY A 462 10.61 7.07 15.03
C GLY A 462 10.61 8.20 13.98
N PHE A 463 11.37 9.27 14.24
CA PHE A 463 11.59 10.33 13.25
C PHE A 463 12.35 9.80 12.02
N ILE A 464 13.41 9.01 12.21
CA ILE A 464 14.17 8.41 11.10
C ILE A 464 13.28 7.47 10.29
N LEU A 465 12.50 6.61 10.96
CA LEU A 465 11.56 5.68 10.33
C LEU A 465 10.57 6.42 9.42
N GLY A 466 9.92 7.46 9.95
CA GLY A 466 8.98 8.27 9.17
C GLY A 466 9.65 9.00 8.03
N PHE A 467 10.75 9.71 8.29
CA PHE A 467 11.51 10.45 7.29
C PHE A 467 11.94 9.58 6.10
N VAL A 468 12.44 8.37 6.37
CA VAL A 468 12.83 7.39 5.34
C VAL A 468 11.61 6.88 4.58
N MET A 469 10.52 6.54 5.27
CA MET A 469 9.25 6.09 4.67
C MET A 469 8.71 7.08 3.62
N GLY A 470 8.81 8.39 3.88
CA GLY A 470 8.41 9.42 2.91
C GLY A 470 9.22 9.39 1.62
N GLY A 471 10.53 9.12 1.72
CA GLY A 471 11.43 8.99 0.58
C GLY A 471 11.21 7.70 -0.20
N LEU A 472 11.22 6.55 0.49
CA LEU A 472 11.07 5.24 -0.14
C LEU A 472 9.76 5.11 -0.93
N ASN A 473 8.64 5.56 -0.37
CA ASN A 473 7.34 5.51 -1.05
C ASN A 473 7.30 6.36 -2.33
N THR A 474 8.03 7.47 -2.37
CA THR A 474 8.06 8.38 -3.52
C THR A 474 8.97 7.84 -4.62
N TYR A 475 10.22 7.51 -4.27
CA TYR A 475 11.23 7.12 -5.25
C TYR A 475 11.02 5.70 -5.79
N CYS A 476 10.57 4.74 -4.97
CA CYS A 476 10.29 3.39 -5.45
C CYS A 476 9.17 3.41 -6.50
N ARG A 477 8.10 4.18 -6.28
CA ARG A 477 7.01 4.35 -7.26
C ARG A 477 7.49 5.03 -8.54
N SER A 478 8.37 6.03 -8.42
CA SER A 478 8.93 6.72 -9.60
C SER A 478 9.80 5.80 -10.45
N VAL A 479 10.67 4.99 -9.83
CA VAL A 479 11.52 4.02 -10.54
C VAL A 479 10.65 2.94 -11.17
N PHE A 480 9.69 2.41 -10.41
CA PHE A 480 8.75 1.41 -10.91
C PHE A 480 8.00 1.90 -12.15
N GLY A 481 7.48 3.13 -12.14
CA GLY A 481 6.74 3.71 -13.26
C GLY A 481 7.52 3.74 -14.59
N VAL A 482 8.84 3.86 -14.54
CA VAL A 482 9.72 3.84 -15.73
C VAL A 482 9.94 2.43 -16.27
N LEU A 483 9.88 1.41 -15.40
CA LEU A 483 10.12 0.01 -15.76
C LEU A 483 8.87 -0.69 -16.35
N ILE A 484 7.73 -0.02 -16.35
CA ILE A 484 6.45 -0.58 -16.80
C ILE A 484 6.30 -0.46 -18.32
N PRO A 485 5.89 -1.53 -19.02
CA PRO A 485 5.57 -1.43 -20.44
C PRO A 485 4.34 -0.53 -20.67
N PRO A 486 4.39 0.37 -21.67
CA PRO A 486 3.28 1.28 -21.95
C PRO A 486 1.99 0.49 -22.27
N ASN A 487 0.84 1.07 -21.93
CA ASN A 487 -0.49 0.47 -22.06
C ASN A 487 -0.81 -0.71 -21.11
N LYS A 488 0.10 -1.12 -20.22
CA LYS A 488 -0.16 -2.16 -19.19
C LYS A 488 -0.02 -1.65 -17.76
N GLU A 489 0.09 -0.34 -17.56
CA GLU A 489 0.35 0.30 -16.26
C GLU A 489 -0.60 -0.13 -15.15
N ALA A 490 -1.90 -0.20 -15.41
CA ALA A 490 -2.87 -0.61 -14.41
C ALA A 490 -2.60 -2.02 -13.85
N ALA A 491 -2.23 -2.97 -14.72
CA ALA A 491 -1.93 -4.34 -14.31
C ALA A 491 -0.62 -4.42 -13.50
N PHE A 492 0.42 -3.69 -13.93
CA PHE A 492 1.70 -3.66 -13.21
C PHE A 492 1.63 -2.90 -11.89
N PHE A 493 0.88 -1.79 -11.79
CA PHE A 493 0.64 -1.12 -10.51
C PHE A 493 -0.23 -1.95 -9.56
N ALA A 494 -1.17 -2.75 -10.09
CA ALA A 494 -1.88 -3.74 -9.30
C ALA A 494 -0.91 -4.81 -8.75
N LEU A 495 0.00 -5.33 -9.59
CA LEU A 495 1.05 -6.26 -9.15
C LEU A 495 1.97 -5.64 -8.08
N TYR A 496 2.35 -4.38 -8.23
CA TYR A 496 3.15 -3.64 -7.23
C TYR A 496 2.41 -3.53 -5.89
N ALA A 497 1.11 -3.21 -5.91
CA ALA A 497 0.28 -3.16 -4.71
C ALA A 497 0.11 -4.54 -4.05
N VAL A 498 -0.06 -5.60 -4.85
CA VAL A 498 -0.12 -6.98 -4.35
C VAL A 498 1.22 -7.38 -3.73
N THR A 499 2.34 -7.00 -4.35
CA THR A 499 3.70 -7.29 -3.84
C THR A 499 3.95 -6.55 -2.51
N ASP A 500 3.55 -5.28 -2.42
CA ASP A 500 3.62 -4.46 -1.19
C ASP A 500 2.84 -5.09 -0.03
N LYS A 501 1.58 -5.47 -0.27
CA LYS A 501 0.76 -6.08 0.79
C LYS A 501 1.11 -7.54 1.05
N GLY A 502 1.54 -8.26 0.02
CA GLY A 502 1.91 -9.67 0.07
C GLY A 502 3.13 -9.94 0.93
N SER A 503 4.11 -9.04 0.88
CA SER A 503 5.39 -9.24 1.58
C SER A 503 5.25 -9.14 3.10
N SER A 504 4.37 -8.24 3.58
CA SER A 504 4.13 -7.91 4.99
C SER A 504 3.56 -9.06 5.84
N VAL A 505 3.45 -10.28 5.30
CA VAL A 505 3.05 -11.50 6.02
C VAL A 505 4.25 -12.13 6.71
N ILE A 506 5.43 -12.12 6.06
CA ILE A 506 6.56 -12.98 6.42
C ILE A 506 7.30 -12.42 7.63
N GLY A 507 7.68 -11.15 7.61
CA GLY A 507 8.51 -10.56 8.64
C GLY A 507 7.88 -10.58 10.04
N PRO A 508 6.61 -10.17 10.25
CA PRO A 508 5.98 -10.26 11.57
C PRO A 508 5.89 -11.71 12.09
N ALA A 509 5.66 -12.69 11.21
CA ALA A 509 5.65 -14.10 11.60
C ALA A 509 7.03 -14.59 12.05
N ILE A 510 8.11 -14.21 11.35
CA ILE A 510 9.47 -14.57 11.74
C ILE A 510 9.85 -13.88 13.06
N VAL A 511 9.54 -12.60 13.22
CA VAL A 511 9.76 -11.87 14.48
C VAL A 511 8.99 -12.53 15.62
N GLY A 512 7.71 -12.87 15.43
CA GLY A 512 6.93 -13.59 16.43
C GLY A 512 7.57 -14.92 16.83
N ARG A 513 8.10 -15.67 15.85
CA ARG A 513 8.77 -16.95 16.14
C ARG A 513 10.08 -16.79 16.89
N ILE A 514 10.86 -15.75 16.60
CA ILE A 514 12.06 -15.40 17.36
C ILE A 514 11.68 -15.07 18.81
N VAL A 515 10.63 -14.26 19.01
CA VAL A 515 10.15 -13.84 20.33
C VAL A 515 9.61 -15.01 21.16
N ASP A 516 8.96 -15.99 20.52
CA ASP A 516 8.51 -17.22 21.20
C ASP A 516 9.69 -18.07 21.70
N GLY A 517 10.78 -18.12 20.93
CA GLY A 517 11.99 -18.85 21.28
C GLY A 517 12.79 -18.17 22.38
N THR A 518 13.01 -16.86 22.25
CA THR A 518 13.94 -16.10 23.12
C THR A 518 13.27 -15.40 24.29
N GLY A 519 11.97 -15.12 24.20
CA GLY A 519 11.22 -14.33 25.18
C GLY A 519 11.37 -12.81 25.05
N SER A 520 12.25 -12.30 24.18
CA SER A 520 12.51 -10.86 24.02
C SER A 520 12.45 -10.42 22.55
N ILE A 521 11.82 -9.26 22.32
CA ILE A 521 11.72 -8.63 21.00
C ILE A 521 13.09 -8.14 20.52
N ARG A 522 14.00 -7.80 21.44
CA ARG A 522 15.31 -7.25 21.11
C ARG A 522 16.14 -8.17 20.20
N VAL A 523 16.02 -9.49 20.36
CA VAL A 523 16.77 -10.47 19.53
C VAL A 523 16.35 -10.39 18.05
N ALA A 524 15.11 -9.96 17.77
CA ALA A 524 14.62 -9.82 16.41
C ALA A 524 15.35 -8.72 15.61
N PHE A 525 16.06 -7.79 16.25
CA PHE A 525 16.84 -6.78 15.53
C PHE A 525 17.93 -7.38 14.63
N TRP A 526 18.45 -8.57 14.94
CA TRP A 526 19.36 -9.29 14.04
C TRP A 526 18.70 -9.65 12.72
N PHE A 527 17.48 -10.21 12.80
CA PHE A 527 16.71 -10.53 11.61
C PHE A 527 16.31 -9.27 10.83
N LEU A 528 15.90 -8.21 11.54
CA LEU A 528 15.51 -6.93 10.91
C LEU A 528 16.69 -6.27 10.18
N ALA A 529 17.90 -6.28 10.75
CA ALA A 529 19.11 -5.78 10.10
C ALA A 529 19.37 -6.52 8.77
N VAL A 530 19.33 -7.86 8.79
CA VAL A 530 19.51 -8.66 7.57
C VAL A 530 18.41 -8.38 6.54
N LEU A 531 17.15 -8.28 6.99
CA LEU A 531 16.00 -8.03 6.11
C LEU A 531 16.07 -6.65 5.43
N ILE A 532 16.53 -5.61 6.14
CA ILE A 532 16.68 -4.24 5.60
C ILE A 532 17.90 -4.13 4.68
N LEU A 533 18.97 -4.88 4.93
CA LEU A 533 20.19 -4.86 4.12
C LEU A 533 20.03 -5.59 2.77
N LEU A 534 19.22 -6.66 2.73
CA LEU A 534 19.06 -7.54 1.56
C LEU A 534 18.62 -6.82 0.25
N PRO A 535 17.71 -5.83 0.27
CA PRO A 535 17.32 -5.08 -0.93
C PRO A 535 18.44 -4.23 -1.56
N ILE A 536 19.47 -3.82 -0.80
CA ILE A 536 20.54 -2.92 -1.29
C ILE A 536 21.26 -3.50 -2.51
N PRO A 537 21.84 -4.73 -2.46
CA PRO A 537 22.50 -5.31 -3.63
C PRO A 537 21.54 -5.44 -4.81
N LEU A 538 20.29 -5.87 -4.59
CA LEU A 538 19.31 -5.99 -5.67
C LEU A 538 19.05 -4.64 -6.36
N ILE A 539 18.93 -3.55 -5.60
CA ILE A 539 18.72 -2.21 -6.16
C ILE A 539 19.95 -1.70 -6.91
N TRP A 540 21.16 -2.06 -6.46
CA TRP A 540 22.39 -1.75 -7.17
C TRP A 540 22.51 -2.47 -8.51
N LEU A 541 22.06 -3.72 -8.58
CA LEU A 541 22.05 -4.50 -9.82
C LEU A 541 21.06 -3.96 -10.86
N ILE A 542 20.11 -3.11 -10.47
CA ILE A 542 19.09 -2.57 -11.38
C ILE A 542 19.69 -1.46 -12.24
N ASP A 543 19.56 -1.65 -13.55
CA ASP A 543 19.78 -0.62 -14.55
C ASP A 543 18.42 -0.10 -15.04
N VAL A 544 18.07 1.10 -14.58
CA VAL A 544 16.80 1.75 -14.88
C VAL A 544 16.66 2.06 -16.36
N GLN A 545 17.76 2.45 -17.03
CA GLN A 545 17.76 2.79 -18.45
C GLN A 545 17.54 1.54 -19.28
N LYS A 546 18.26 0.46 -18.96
CA LYS A 546 18.05 -0.84 -19.60
C LYS A 546 16.62 -1.34 -19.40
N GLY A 547 16.06 -1.16 -18.20
CA GLY A 547 14.68 -1.56 -17.90
C GLY A 547 13.63 -0.77 -18.68
N GLU A 548 13.85 0.53 -18.90
CA GLU A 548 13.02 1.36 -19.77
C GLU A 548 13.05 0.84 -21.22
N HIS A 549 14.23 0.50 -21.75
CA HIS A 549 14.36 -0.08 -23.08
C HIS A 549 13.68 -1.46 -23.21
N GLU A 550 13.81 -2.33 -22.21
CA GLU A 550 13.11 -3.64 -22.17
C GLU A 550 11.58 -3.43 -22.22
N ALA A 551 11.06 -2.48 -21.44
CA ALA A 551 9.65 -2.14 -21.40
C ALA A 551 9.13 -1.59 -22.74
N LEU A 552 9.90 -0.70 -23.39
CA LEU A 552 9.57 -0.15 -24.70
C LEU A 552 9.63 -1.22 -25.81
N ALA A 553 10.66 -2.06 -25.82
CA ALA A 553 10.82 -3.13 -26.81
C ALA A 553 9.65 -4.14 -26.77
N MET A 554 9.19 -4.48 -25.56
CA MET A 554 8.02 -5.34 -25.38
C MET A 554 6.74 -4.73 -25.99
N SER A 555 6.58 -3.41 -25.89
CA SER A 555 5.42 -2.72 -26.48
C SER A 555 5.51 -2.54 -28.00
N ALA A 556 6.71 -2.29 -28.53
CA ALA A 556 6.94 -2.13 -29.96
C ALA A 556 6.68 -3.43 -30.73
N ASN A 557 7.19 -4.56 -30.21
CA ASN A 557 7.01 -5.88 -30.82
C ASN A 557 5.54 -6.36 -30.81
N CYS A 558 4.72 -5.86 -29.89
CA CYS A 558 3.29 -6.11 -29.87
C CYS A 558 2.53 -5.24 -30.88
N TYR A 559 3.01 -4.03 -31.10
CA TYR A 559 2.38 -3.10 -32.01
C TYR A 559 2.72 -3.46 -33.47
N SER A 560 3.94 -3.93 -33.75
CA SER A 560 4.34 -4.39 -35.08
C SER A 560 3.55 -5.61 -35.53
N SER A 561 3.36 -6.59 -34.64
CA SER A 561 2.54 -7.76 -34.92
C SER A 561 1.06 -7.43 -35.07
N PHE A 562 0.54 -6.47 -34.28
CA PHE A 562 -0.81 -5.95 -34.46
C PHE A 562 -1.00 -5.28 -35.83
N ILE A 563 -0.01 -4.50 -36.30
CA ILE A 563 -0.05 -3.87 -37.63
C ILE A 563 0.06 -4.92 -38.75
N GLU A 564 0.91 -5.93 -38.61
CA GLU A 564 0.99 -7.03 -39.58
C GLU A 564 -0.34 -7.79 -39.67
N ASP A 565 -1.02 -8.03 -38.53
CA ASP A 565 -2.34 -8.65 -38.49
C ASP A 565 -3.47 -7.73 -39.01
N ASP A 566 -3.41 -6.42 -38.76
CA ASP A 566 -4.39 -5.44 -39.28
C ASP A 566 -4.24 -5.26 -40.80
N LEU A 567 -3.01 -5.26 -41.32
CA LEU A 567 -2.72 -5.22 -42.76
C LEU A 567 -3.11 -6.53 -43.46
N ALA A 568 -3.09 -7.66 -42.75
CA ALA A 568 -3.54 -8.95 -43.26
C ALA A 568 -5.06 -9.15 -43.22
N ARG A 569 -5.81 -8.33 -42.43
CA ARG A 569 -7.27 -8.46 -42.24
C ARG A 569 -8.04 -7.28 -42.80
N ASP A 570 -8.09 -7.19 -44.13
CA ASP A 570 -9.07 -6.36 -44.83
C ASP A 570 -10.42 -7.12 -44.95
N SER A 571 -11.04 -7.43 -43.81
CA SER A 571 -12.49 -7.71 -43.74
C SER A 571 -13.02 -7.58 -42.31
N SER A 572 -14.14 -6.88 -42.20
CA SER A 572 -14.80 -6.48 -40.97
C SER A 572 -15.21 -7.64 -40.06
N SER A 573 -14.77 -7.62 -38.79
CA SER A 573 -15.66 -7.48 -37.61
C SER A 573 -15.01 -7.83 -36.27
N ASP A 574 -13.69 -8.05 -36.17
CA ASP A 574 -13.11 -8.56 -34.91
C ASP A 574 -11.85 -7.83 -34.43
N ARG A 575 -12.00 -6.55 -34.08
CA ARG A 575 -10.89 -5.69 -33.58
C ARG A 575 -10.49 -5.96 -32.13
N ARG A 576 -11.18 -6.85 -31.40
CA ARG A 576 -10.93 -7.10 -29.97
C ARG A 576 -10.16 -8.39 -29.69
N HIS A 577 -10.17 -9.36 -30.60
CA HIS A 577 -9.40 -10.59 -30.44
C HIS A 577 -7.92 -10.47 -30.80
N SER A 578 -7.50 -9.48 -31.60
CA SER A 578 -6.11 -9.34 -32.05
C SER A 578 -5.14 -8.87 -30.95
N GLU A 579 -5.53 -7.93 -30.07
CA GLU A 579 -4.67 -7.50 -28.93
C GLU A 579 -4.40 -8.63 -27.91
N GLU A 580 -5.28 -9.64 -27.83
CA GLU A 580 -5.12 -10.79 -26.94
C GLU A 580 -4.43 -12.00 -27.62
N GLN A 581 -4.64 -12.21 -28.93
CA GLN A 581 -4.14 -13.38 -29.66
C GLN A 581 -2.64 -13.34 -29.95
N CYS A 582 -2.07 -12.18 -30.29
CA CYS A 582 -0.64 -12.08 -30.61
C CYS A 582 0.28 -12.59 -29.47
N PHE A 583 -0.19 -12.50 -28.21
CA PHE A 583 0.57 -12.97 -27.06
C PHE A 583 0.26 -14.40 -26.61
N LEU A 584 -0.85 -15.00 -27.06
CA LEU A 584 -1.17 -16.39 -26.75
C LEU A 584 -0.27 -17.36 -27.55
N GLU A 585 0.14 -17.00 -28.76
CA GLU A 585 1.04 -17.82 -29.58
C GLU A 585 2.48 -17.92 -29.05
N ARG A 586 2.89 -17.04 -28.13
CA ARG A 586 4.19 -17.18 -27.42
C ARG A 586 4.05 -17.63 -25.96
N ALA A 587 2.83 -17.95 -25.52
CA ALA A 587 2.57 -18.43 -24.17
C ALA A 587 2.51 -19.97 -24.07
N ASN A 588 2.50 -20.68 -25.20
CA ASN A 588 2.64 -22.13 -25.33
C ASN A 588 4.07 -22.53 -25.72
#